data_AF-A0A9P9EDU3-F1
#
_entry.id   AF-A0A9P9EDU3-F1
#
_cell.length_a   1.000
_cell.length_b   1.000
_cell.length_c   1.000
_cell.angle_alpha   90.00
_cell.angle_beta   90.00
_cell.angle_gamma   90.00
#
_symmetry.space_group_name_H-M   'P 1'
#
loop_
_entity.id
_entity.type
_entity.pdbx_description
1 polymer ?
#
loop_
_entity_poly.entity_id
_entity_poly.type
_entity_poly.pdbx_seq_one_letter_code
_entity_poly.pdbx_strand_id
1 'polypeptide(L)'
;MSDPTPASAYFPWNWTIESTDPAVYKCPTVSSLLGTFAAVNGVVSVLAVIFGHRWVVKKLTCGWCGKRGSKSWKYLWILPVGLQLAANACIALLIKRSAGYSGDFKVSELMLFLVARPRLSWIILGGFAFKSQKTKKTDSGKSEYAPTPNPNQYLTTPQTPYAPWQSAQSFQSYGSQTALNPRSTEYQNVPLEDSDLELERGHGYLSGMRDFPWWSAFMTQFIAEFILQIITLYIMGRTAHFATQKGYYKIYVKSYWTIPVPARMMYSGALYYLVAGSLFLILAFLFILYTLFSSRIKAFGKANSVIIFMTLLFLLISTWMGSWIFWVGFVKLAGNSYCPPKLIHQGIIWTFFSTIGIILGTGV
;
A
#
# COMPACT_ATOMS: atom_id res chain seq x y z
N MET A 1 -48.39 -17.33 -17.89
CA MET A 1 -47.16 -16.51 -17.83
C MET A 1 -47.01 -16.10 -16.37
N SER A 2 -46.07 -16.67 -15.63
CA SER A 2 -45.88 -16.33 -14.21
C SER A 2 -45.24 -14.95 -14.12
N ASP A 3 -45.80 -14.06 -13.30
CA ASP A 3 -45.22 -12.74 -13.07
C ASP A 3 -43.75 -12.85 -12.67
N PRO A 4 -42.87 -11.98 -13.19
CA PRO A 4 -41.46 -12.02 -12.86
C PRO A 4 -41.28 -11.82 -11.35
N THR A 5 -40.60 -12.78 -10.70
CA THR A 5 -40.27 -12.68 -9.29
C THR A 5 -39.53 -11.37 -9.01
N PRO A 6 -39.94 -10.58 -8.00
CA PRO A 6 -39.28 -9.31 -7.71
C PRO A 6 -37.82 -9.54 -7.32
N ALA A 7 -36.94 -8.61 -7.74
CA ALA A 7 -35.49 -8.72 -7.48
C ALA A 7 -35.17 -8.85 -5.98
N SER A 8 -36.01 -8.25 -5.12
CA SER A 8 -35.92 -8.34 -3.65
C SER A 8 -35.93 -9.78 -3.12
N ALA A 9 -36.56 -10.72 -3.82
CA ALA A 9 -36.59 -12.13 -3.43
C ALA A 9 -35.21 -12.82 -3.49
N TYR A 10 -34.23 -12.19 -4.16
CA TYR A 10 -32.88 -12.73 -4.33
C TYR A 10 -31.84 -12.08 -3.42
N PHE A 11 -32.19 -11.04 -2.64
CA PHE A 11 -31.26 -10.40 -1.73
C PHE A 11 -31.30 -11.04 -0.33
N PRO A 12 -30.14 -11.20 0.33
CA PRO A 12 -30.10 -11.69 1.71
C PRO A 12 -30.41 -10.60 2.74
N TRP A 13 -30.73 -9.38 2.29
CA TRP A 13 -31.16 -8.22 3.07
C TRP A 13 -32.42 -7.62 2.45
N ASN A 14 -33.17 -6.86 3.26
CA ASN A 14 -34.47 -6.33 2.85
C ASN A 14 -34.42 -4.88 2.35
N TRP A 15 -33.26 -4.23 2.46
CA TRP A 15 -33.17 -2.80 2.16
C TRP A 15 -32.95 -2.49 0.68
N THR A 16 -33.38 -1.30 0.30
CA THR A 16 -33.29 -0.71 -1.04
C THR A 16 -32.74 0.72 -0.98
N ILE A 17 -32.30 1.23 -2.12
CA ILE A 17 -31.92 2.63 -2.31
C ILE A 17 -32.56 3.06 -3.62
N GLU A 18 -33.68 3.75 -3.55
CA GLU A 18 -34.50 4.09 -4.71
C GLU A 18 -34.66 5.61 -4.83
N SER A 19 -34.86 6.07 -6.07
CA SER A 19 -35.25 7.44 -6.32
C SER A 19 -36.74 7.61 -6.01
N THR A 20 -37.11 8.67 -5.28
CA THR A 20 -38.53 8.97 -5.03
C THR A 20 -39.24 9.46 -6.28
N ASP A 21 -38.49 10.05 -7.22
CA ASP A 21 -38.99 10.52 -8.51
C ASP A 21 -37.96 10.18 -9.62
N PRO A 22 -38.18 9.08 -10.36
CA PRO A 22 -37.27 8.66 -11.43
C PRO A 22 -37.14 9.67 -12.59
N ALA A 23 -38.10 10.59 -12.76
CA ALA A 23 -38.05 11.62 -13.80
C ALA A 23 -37.06 12.74 -13.42
N VAL A 24 -37.04 13.11 -12.13
CA VAL A 24 -36.16 14.16 -11.61
C VAL A 24 -34.77 13.63 -11.27
N TYR A 25 -34.70 12.48 -10.58
CA TYR A 25 -33.45 11.90 -10.11
C TYR A 25 -33.19 10.57 -10.84
N LYS A 26 -32.49 10.66 -11.98
CA LYS A 26 -32.11 9.51 -12.80
C LYS A 26 -31.06 8.65 -12.10
N CYS A 27 -31.33 7.34 -12.02
CA CYS A 27 -30.37 6.38 -11.49
C CYS A 27 -29.17 6.21 -12.43
N PRO A 28 -27.95 6.09 -11.86
CA PRO A 28 -26.77 5.82 -12.68
C PRO A 28 -26.89 4.43 -13.32
N THR A 29 -26.42 4.31 -14.56
CA THR A 29 -26.38 3.02 -15.24
C THR A 29 -25.40 2.07 -14.56
N VAL A 30 -25.64 0.76 -14.72
CA VAL A 30 -24.74 -0.29 -14.18
C VAL A 30 -23.29 -0.10 -14.64
N SER A 31 -23.08 0.27 -15.91
CA SER A 31 -21.75 0.55 -16.46
C SER A 31 -21.12 1.79 -15.82
N SER A 32 -21.90 2.85 -15.58
CA SER A 32 -21.41 4.05 -14.89
C SER A 32 -21.00 3.75 -13.44
N LEU A 33 -21.75 2.91 -12.73
CA LEU A 33 -21.43 2.49 -11.35
C LEU A 33 -20.12 1.71 -11.30
N LEU A 34 -20.02 0.63 -12.09
CA LEU A 34 -18.84 -0.23 -12.13
C LEU A 34 -17.61 0.51 -12.69
N GLY A 35 -17.81 1.35 -13.70
CA GLY A 35 -16.77 2.21 -14.27
C GLY A 35 -16.22 3.20 -13.26
N THR A 36 -17.08 3.83 -12.45
CA THR A 36 -16.63 4.73 -11.38
C THR A 36 -15.84 3.97 -10.31
N PHE A 37 -16.27 2.77 -9.93
CA PHE A 37 -15.51 1.94 -8.98
C PHE A 37 -14.13 1.56 -9.51
N ALA A 38 -14.02 1.22 -10.79
CA ALA A 38 -12.75 0.91 -11.43
C ALA A 38 -11.85 2.15 -11.50
N ALA A 39 -12.39 3.30 -11.91
CA ALA A 39 -11.67 4.56 -12.00
C ALA A 39 -11.13 5.02 -10.63
N VAL A 40 -11.98 5.02 -9.59
CA VAL A 40 -11.56 5.37 -8.21
C VAL A 40 -10.45 4.44 -7.73
N ASN A 41 -10.57 3.13 -7.97
CA ASN A 41 -9.51 2.18 -7.61
C ASN A 41 -8.19 2.46 -8.35
N GLY A 42 -8.26 2.80 -9.65
CA GLY A 42 -7.09 3.20 -10.43
C GLY A 42 -6.42 4.45 -9.87
N VAL A 43 -7.20 5.51 -9.59
CA VAL A 43 -6.69 6.76 -9.01
C VAL A 43 -6.03 6.50 -7.65
N VAL A 44 -6.73 5.84 -6.73
CA VAL A 44 -6.18 5.52 -5.39
C VAL A 44 -4.91 4.67 -5.50
N SER A 45 -4.82 3.79 -6.49
CA SER A 45 -3.61 2.97 -6.69
C SER A 45 -2.41 3.79 -7.16
N VAL A 46 -2.61 4.74 -8.08
CA VAL A 46 -1.56 5.69 -8.49
C VAL A 46 -1.12 6.55 -7.31
N LEU A 47 -2.09 7.11 -6.58
CA LEU A 47 -1.81 7.89 -5.37
C LEU A 47 -1.10 7.07 -4.31
N ALA A 48 -1.40 5.77 -4.20
CA ALA A 48 -0.72 4.87 -3.27
C ALA A 48 0.75 4.68 -3.62
N VAL A 49 1.11 4.57 -4.90
CA VAL A 49 2.52 4.49 -5.30
C VAL A 49 3.27 5.78 -4.95
N ILE A 50 2.65 6.94 -5.21
CA ILE A 50 3.26 8.26 -4.96
C ILE A 50 3.40 8.50 -3.45
N PHE A 51 2.28 8.45 -2.73
CA PHE A 51 2.22 8.77 -1.29
C PHE A 51 2.60 7.60 -0.38
N GLY A 52 2.79 6.39 -0.90
CA GLY A 52 3.41 5.31 -0.16
C GLY A 52 4.93 5.40 -0.14
N HIS A 53 5.52 6.26 -0.97
CA HIS A 53 6.97 6.44 -1.00
C HIS A 53 7.43 7.32 0.17
N ARG A 54 8.25 6.75 1.06
CA ARG A 54 8.75 7.40 2.27
C ARG A 54 9.32 8.80 2.07
N TRP A 55 10.10 9.03 1.01
CA TRP A 55 10.69 10.36 0.76
C TRP A 55 9.63 11.42 0.41
N VAL A 56 8.60 11.04 -0.34
CA VAL A 56 7.50 11.95 -0.70
C VAL A 56 6.74 12.34 0.56
N VAL A 57 6.40 11.36 1.40
CA VAL A 57 5.72 11.60 2.68
C VAL A 57 6.56 12.44 3.63
N LYS A 58 7.87 12.17 3.73
CA LYS A 58 8.78 12.96 4.56
C LYS A 58 8.78 14.43 4.14
N LYS A 59 8.81 14.70 2.83
CA LYS A 59 8.75 16.08 2.32
C LYS A 59 7.39 16.73 2.56
N LEU A 60 6.30 15.99 2.33
CA LEU A 60 4.93 16.46 2.51
C LEU A 60 4.60 16.78 3.99
N THR A 61 5.15 16.00 4.92
CA THR A 61 4.91 16.12 6.36
C THR A 61 6.01 16.88 7.11
N CYS A 62 6.87 17.60 6.39
CA CYS A 62 7.99 18.36 6.96
C CYS A 62 8.89 17.54 7.91
N GLY A 63 9.06 16.25 7.62
CA GLY A 63 9.86 15.33 8.42
C GLY A 63 9.14 14.66 9.59
N TRP A 64 7.87 14.96 9.83
CA TRP A 64 7.09 14.32 10.89
C TRP A 64 6.82 12.84 10.60
N CYS A 65 6.44 12.51 9.37
CA CYS A 65 6.28 11.13 8.90
C CYS A 65 7.45 10.70 7.99
N GLY A 66 7.58 9.40 7.76
CA GLY A 66 8.54 8.82 6.83
C GLY A 66 9.97 8.74 7.36
N LYS A 67 10.16 8.62 8.69
CA LYS A 67 11.50 8.39 9.26
C LYS A 67 12.05 7.02 8.84
N ARG A 68 13.35 6.99 8.53
CA ARG A 68 14.05 5.77 8.14
C ARG A 68 14.07 4.77 9.30
N GLY A 69 13.90 3.50 8.99
CA GLY A 69 13.92 2.43 10.00
C GLY A 69 12.73 2.43 10.98
N SER A 70 11.74 3.32 10.80
CA SER A 70 10.56 3.37 11.67
C SER A 70 9.80 2.04 11.65
N LYS A 71 9.48 1.53 12.84
CA LYS A 71 8.67 0.33 13.07
C LYS A 71 7.20 0.67 13.31
N SER A 72 6.78 1.90 13.04
CA SER A 72 5.44 2.38 13.36
C SER A 72 4.31 1.66 12.61
N TRP A 73 4.63 0.97 11.52
CA TRP A 73 3.67 0.14 10.80
C TRP A 73 2.96 -0.90 11.69
N LYS A 74 3.57 -1.31 12.81
CA LYS A 74 3.02 -2.25 13.79
C LYS A 74 1.75 -1.77 14.48
N TYR A 75 1.54 -0.47 14.59
CA TYR A 75 0.36 0.13 15.26
C TYR A 75 -0.41 1.08 14.35
N LEU A 76 0.24 1.71 13.37
CA LEU A 76 -0.42 2.66 12.48
C LEU A 76 -1.44 2.03 11.52
N TRP A 77 -1.52 0.70 11.41
CA TRP A 77 -2.57 0.01 10.65
C TRP A 77 -3.98 0.29 11.16
N ILE A 78 -4.13 0.70 12.42
CA ILE A 78 -5.42 1.12 12.98
C ILE A 78 -5.96 2.34 12.22
N LEU A 79 -5.09 3.26 11.79
CA LEU A 79 -5.52 4.50 11.11
C LEU A 79 -6.14 4.21 9.74
N PRO A 80 -5.52 3.44 8.81
CA PRO A 80 -6.20 3.03 7.59
C PRO A 80 -7.48 2.24 7.82
N VAL A 81 -7.53 1.31 8.79
CA VAL A 81 -8.78 0.58 9.11
C VAL A 81 -9.88 1.57 9.49
N GLY A 82 -9.60 2.46 10.45
CA GLY A 82 -10.54 3.47 10.91
C GLY A 82 -10.98 4.42 9.80
N LEU A 83 -10.05 4.91 8.98
CA LEU A 83 -10.34 5.81 7.86
C LEU A 83 -11.17 5.13 6.76
N GLN A 84 -10.91 3.86 6.45
CA GLN A 84 -11.70 3.13 5.47
C GLN A 84 -13.12 2.86 5.97
N LEU A 85 -13.29 2.52 7.25
CA LEU A 85 -14.61 2.38 7.86
C LEU A 85 -15.34 3.73 7.93
N ALA A 86 -14.65 4.81 8.29
CA ALA A 86 -15.19 6.17 8.31
C ALA A 86 -15.62 6.61 6.90
N ALA A 87 -14.84 6.34 5.86
CA ALA A 87 -15.21 6.63 4.47
C ALA A 87 -16.53 5.93 4.09
N ASN A 88 -16.67 4.64 4.44
CA ASN A 88 -17.90 3.89 4.18
C ASN A 88 -19.09 4.42 5.00
N ALA A 89 -18.87 4.84 6.25
CA ALA A 89 -19.91 5.45 7.08
C ALA A 89 -20.35 6.81 6.53
N CYS A 90 -19.41 7.67 6.12
CA CYS A 90 -19.69 8.95 5.47
C CYS A 90 -20.47 8.76 4.17
N ILE A 91 -20.10 7.77 3.35
CA ILE A 91 -20.83 7.44 2.12
C ILE A 91 -22.25 6.96 2.45
N ALA A 92 -22.41 6.06 3.41
CA ALA A 92 -23.73 5.58 3.83
C ALA A 92 -24.62 6.71 4.37
N LEU A 93 -24.06 7.65 5.15
CA LEU A 93 -24.75 8.85 5.64
C LEU A 93 -25.12 9.81 4.51
N LEU A 94 -24.23 10.01 3.54
CA LEU A 94 -24.48 10.85 2.38
C LEU A 94 -25.63 10.28 1.53
N ILE A 95 -25.67 8.96 1.34
CA ILE A 95 -26.77 8.28 0.67
C ILE A 95 -28.07 8.49 1.45
N LYS A 96 -28.06 8.21 2.76
CA LYS A 96 -29.26 8.31 3.63
C LYS A 96 -29.83 9.73 3.71
N ARG A 97 -28.99 10.77 3.65
CA ARG A 97 -29.39 12.18 3.76
C ARG A 97 -29.64 12.88 2.42
N SER A 98 -29.48 12.20 1.29
CA SER A 98 -29.70 12.83 -0.01
C SER A 98 -31.20 12.97 -0.29
N ALA A 99 -31.66 14.22 -0.47
CA ALA A 99 -33.03 14.49 -0.87
C ALA A 99 -33.36 13.85 -2.22
N GLY A 100 -34.60 13.38 -2.38
CA GLY A 100 -35.06 12.69 -3.58
C GLY A 100 -34.77 11.19 -3.63
N TYR A 101 -34.25 10.62 -2.55
CA TYR A 101 -33.94 9.19 -2.44
C TYR A 101 -34.58 8.60 -1.19
N SER A 102 -35.24 7.45 -1.33
CA SER A 102 -35.72 6.63 -0.23
C SER A 102 -34.74 5.49 0.01
N GLY A 103 -34.54 5.15 1.28
CA GLY A 103 -33.76 3.99 1.65
C GLY A 103 -34.10 3.55 3.04
N ASP A 104 -34.54 2.31 3.19
CA ASP A 104 -34.97 1.67 4.43
C ASP A 104 -33.81 0.99 5.19
N PHE A 105 -32.58 1.14 4.72
CA PHE A 105 -31.38 0.60 5.37
C PHE A 105 -30.99 1.37 6.65
N LYS A 106 -30.31 0.65 7.56
CA LYS A 106 -29.51 1.24 8.64
C LYS A 106 -28.12 1.63 8.11
N VAL A 107 -27.60 2.77 8.56
CA VAL A 107 -26.28 3.28 8.12
C VAL A 107 -25.17 2.26 8.34
N SER A 108 -25.19 1.53 9.46
CA SER A 108 -24.22 0.48 9.77
C SER A 108 -24.27 -0.71 8.81
N GLU A 109 -25.47 -1.12 8.36
CA GLU A 109 -25.63 -2.21 7.41
C GLU A 109 -25.05 -1.85 6.05
N LEU A 110 -25.36 -0.64 5.55
CA LEU A 110 -24.81 -0.16 4.29
C LEU A 110 -23.28 0.09 4.40
N MET A 111 -22.81 0.62 5.53
CA MET A 111 -21.38 0.77 5.79
C MET A 111 -20.67 -0.58 5.68
N LEU A 112 -21.15 -1.63 6.37
CA LEU A 112 -20.56 -2.97 6.32
C LEU A 112 -20.63 -3.56 4.91
N PHE A 113 -21.73 -3.36 4.20
CA PHE A 113 -21.86 -3.77 2.80
C PHE A 113 -20.81 -3.11 1.90
N LEU A 114 -20.56 -1.81 2.08
CA LEU A 114 -19.55 -1.07 1.31
C LEU A 114 -18.10 -1.47 1.62
N VAL A 115 -17.84 -2.13 2.76
CA VAL A 115 -16.52 -2.71 3.07
C VAL A 115 -16.14 -3.79 2.08
N ALA A 116 -17.12 -4.54 1.55
CA ALA A 116 -16.93 -5.62 0.59
C ALA A 116 -16.51 -5.16 -0.83
N ARG A 117 -16.35 -3.85 -1.05
CA ARG A 117 -15.90 -3.31 -2.34
C ARG A 117 -14.47 -3.73 -2.66
N PRO A 118 -14.17 -4.09 -3.92
CA PRO A 118 -12.83 -4.49 -4.34
C PRO A 118 -11.85 -3.31 -4.22
N ARG A 119 -10.62 -3.61 -3.75
CA ARG A 119 -9.56 -2.61 -3.52
C ARG A 119 -8.24 -3.05 -4.13
N LEU A 120 -7.64 -2.21 -4.97
CA LEU A 120 -6.44 -2.54 -5.74
C LEU A 120 -5.14 -1.94 -5.16
N SER A 121 -5.23 -0.87 -4.38
CA SER A 121 -4.08 -0.01 -4.02
C SER A 121 -2.96 -0.74 -3.30
N TRP A 122 -3.30 -1.60 -2.34
CA TRP A 122 -2.34 -2.35 -1.53
C TRP A 122 -1.61 -3.45 -2.32
N ILE A 123 -2.22 -3.98 -3.39
CA ILE A 123 -1.62 -4.96 -4.30
C ILE A 123 -0.46 -4.33 -5.05
N ILE A 124 -0.72 -3.15 -5.62
CA ILE A 124 0.27 -2.38 -6.37
C ILE A 124 1.39 -1.92 -5.42
N LEU A 125 1.05 -1.41 -4.23
CA LEU A 125 2.03 -1.09 -3.19
C LEU A 125 2.93 -2.27 -2.85
N GLY A 126 2.37 -3.48 -2.71
CA GLY A 126 3.14 -4.70 -2.52
C GLY A 126 4.15 -4.91 -3.63
N GLY A 127 3.72 -4.85 -4.90
CA GLY A 127 4.60 -4.95 -6.06
C GLY A 127 5.82 -4.02 -6.01
N PHE A 128 5.62 -2.74 -5.65
CA PHE A 128 6.70 -1.77 -5.49
C PHE A 128 7.58 -2.06 -4.27
N ALA A 129 6.98 -2.42 -3.13
CA ALA A 129 7.72 -2.77 -1.93
C ALA A 129 8.69 -3.93 -2.18
N PHE A 130 8.25 -5.00 -2.86
CA PHE A 130 9.10 -6.15 -3.17
C PHE A 130 10.10 -5.89 -4.31
N LYS A 131 9.72 -5.14 -5.35
CA LYS A 131 10.66 -4.76 -6.42
C LYS A 131 11.85 -3.98 -5.87
N SER A 132 11.61 -3.06 -4.93
CA SER A 132 12.68 -2.29 -4.27
C SER A 132 13.69 -3.15 -3.50
N GLN A 133 13.30 -4.37 -3.09
CA GLN A 133 14.20 -5.31 -2.42
C GLN A 133 15.16 -6.04 -3.37
N LYS A 134 14.80 -6.20 -4.65
CA LYS A 134 15.61 -6.93 -5.63
C LYS A 134 16.78 -6.09 -6.14
N THR A 135 16.56 -4.84 -6.53
CA THR A 135 17.58 -3.97 -7.15
C THR A 135 18.85 -3.85 -6.31
N LYS A 136 18.70 -3.64 -4.99
CA LYS A 136 19.84 -3.42 -4.10
C LYS A 136 20.78 -4.65 -3.95
N LYS A 137 20.29 -5.87 -4.23
CA LYS A 137 21.11 -7.08 -4.12
C LYS A 137 22.15 -7.17 -5.25
N THR A 138 21.78 -6.73 -6.44
CA THR A 138 22.67 -6.76 -7.62
C THR A 138 23.85 -5.81 -7.42
N ASP A 139 23.62 -4.64 -6.81
CA ASP A 139 24.69 -3.66 -6.58
C ASP A 139 25.67 -4.11 -5.50
N SER A 140 25.17 -4.74 -4.43
CA SER A 140 26.03 -5.25 -3.34
C SER A 140 26.91 -6.45 -3.75
N GLY A 141 26.61 -7.12 -4.87
CA GLY A 141 27.44 -8.20 -5.40
C GLY A 141 28.48 -7.73 -6.43
N LYS A 142 28.39 -6.47 -6.89
CA LYS A 142 29.25 -5.89 -7.92
C LYS A 142 30.14 -4.74 -7.42
N SER A 143 30.08 -4.35 -6.15
CA SER A 143 31.24 -3.74 -5.51
C SER A 143 32.30 -4.83 -5.30
N GLU A 144 32.79 -5.38 -6.41
CA GLU A 144 34.16 -5.85 -6.50
C GLU A 144 34.96 -4.70 -5.93
N TYR A 145 35.55 -4.95 -4.75
CA TYR A 145 36.50 -4.04 -4.16
C TYR A 145 37.45 -3.67 -5.28
N ALA A 146 37.38 -2.44 -5.79
CA ALA A 146 38.58 -1.83 -6.33
C ALA A 146 39.56 -1.99 -5.18
N PRO A 147 40.57 -2.87 -5.31
CA PRO A 147 41.46 -3.18 -4.21
C PRO A 147 41.93 -1.82 -3.71
N THR A 148 41.65 -1.50 -2.45
CA THR A 148 42.20 -0.30 -1.83
C THR A 148 43.69 -0.37 -2.13
N PRO A 149 44.26 0.61 -2.87
CA PRO A 149 45.65 0.56 -3.25
C PRO A 149 46.43 0.30 -1.98
N ASN A 150 47.21 -0.78 -2.00
CA ASN A 150 47.92 -1.25 -0.81
C ASN A 150 48.68 -0.04 -0.24
N PRO A 151 48.45 0.37 1.02
CA PRO A 151 49.13 1.55 1.56
C PRO A 151 50.66 1.41 1.49
N ASN A 152 51.17 0.19 1.41
CA ASN A 152 52.59 -0.12 1.26
C ASN A 152 53.12 0.05 -0.18
N GLN A 153 52.26 0.30 -1.17
CA GLN A 153 52.67 0.51 -2.57
C GLN A 153 53.27 1.91 -2.80
N TYR A 154 53.26 2.80 -1.80
CA TYR A 154 53.92 4.11 -1.86
C TYR A 154 55.29 4.16 -1.16
N LEU A 155 55.81 3.03 -0.66
CA LEU A 155 57.08 3.00 0.10
C LEU A 155 58.31 2.56 -0.70
N THR A 156 58.22 2.50 -2.04
CA THR A 156 59.38 2.21 -2.89
C THR A 156 59.49 3.21 -4.02
N THR A 157 59.75 4.47 -3.68
CA THR A 157 60.41 5.40 -4.60
C THR A 157 61.91 5.17 -4.47
N PRO A 158 62.63 4.68 -5.51
CA PRO A 158 64.07 4.65 -5.49
C PRO A 158 64.59 6.09 -5.36
N GLN A 159 65.44 6.32 -4.34
CA GLN A 159 66.21 7.56 -4.24
C GLN A 159 67.06 7.69 -5.51
N THR A 160 66.72 8.63 -6.39
CA THR A 160 67.59 9.07 -7.47
C THR A 160 68.84 9.72 -6.87
N PRO A 161 70.05 9.30 -7.26
CA PRO A 161 71.28 9.94 -6.82
C PRO A 161 71.32 11.40 -7.28
N TYR A 162 71.75 12.26 -6.36
CA TYR A 162 72.02 13.68 -6.58
C TYR A 162 72.83 13.91 -7.86
N ALA A 163 72.26 14.65 -8.81
CA ALA A 163 73.01 15.25 -9.91
C ALA A 163 73.63 16.59 -9.43
N PRO A 164 74.92 16.83 -9.71
CA PRO A 164 75.57 18.09 -9.35
C PRO A 164 75.13 19.21 -10.30
N TRP A 165 74.94 20.38 -9.70
CA TRP A 165 74.60 21.65 -10.33
C TRP A 165 75.57 22.00 -11.47
N GLN A 166 75.02 22.29 -12.66
CA GLN A 166 75.68 23.11 -13.66
C GLN A 166 74.93 24.43 -13.83
N SER A 167 75.68 25.50 -13.63
CA SER A 167 75.34 26.89 -13.87
C SER A 167 75.37 27.22 -15.36
N ALA A 168 74.38 27.98 -15.84
CA ALA A 168 74.55 29.19 -16.66
C ALA A 168 73.21 29.66 -17.28
N GLN A 169 72.85 30.91 -16.98
CA GLN A 169 72.26 31.95 -17.85
C GLN A 169 70.92 31.63 -18.59
N SER A 170 69.91 32.49 -18.67
CA SER A 170 69.87 33.96 -18.70
C SER A 170 68.44 34.48 -18.45
N PHE A 171 68.39 35.73 -17.98
CA PHE A 171 67.30 36.69 -17.91
C PHE A 171 65.99 36.39 -18.68
N GLN A 172 64.86 36.51 -17.99
CA GLN A 172 63.84 37.46 -18.41
C GLN A 172 63.00 38.00 -17.24
N SER A 173 62.86 39.32 -17.29
CA SER A 173 62.18 40.22 -16.36
C SER A 173 60.68 40.00 -16.37
N TYR A 174 60.06 39.85 -15.19
CA TYR A 174 58.72 40.39 -14.93
C TYR A 174 58.60 40.74 -13.46
N GLY A 175 58.43 42.03 -13.19
CA GLY A 175 58.19 42.57 -11.87
C GLY A 175 56.74 42.38 -11.46
N SER A 176 56.56 41.99 -10.20
CA SER A 176 55.47 42.50 -9.37
C SER A 176 55.88 42.32 -7.91
N GLN A 177 56.00 43.45 -7.23
CA GLN A 177 56.32 43.55 -5.82
C GLN A 177 55.20 42.93 -4.98
N THR A 178 55.53 41.96 -4.13
CA THR A 178 54.83 41.76 -2.86
C THR A 178 55.85 41.35 -1.81
N ALA A 179 55.98 42.18 -0.78
CA ALA A 179 56.91 41.99 0.33
C ALA A 179 56.55 40.75 1.15
N LEU A 180 57.48 39.79 1.24
CA LEU A 180 57.42 38.70 2.21
C LEU A 180 58.09 39.14 3.51
N ASN A 181 57.28 39.21 4.55
CA ASN A 181 57.65 39.42 5.94
C ASN A 181 58.25 38.10 6.50
N PRO A 182 59.43 38.08 7.14
CA PRO A 182 59.97 36.87 7.72
C PRO A 182 59.30 36.62 9.07
N ARG A 183 58.27 35.77 9.09
CA ARG A 183 57.70 35.30 10.36
C ARG A 183 58.34 33.96 10.71
N SER A 184 59.18 34.03 11.75
CA SER A 184 59.74 32.93 12.52
C SER A 184 58.71 31.82 12.76
N THR A 185 59.10 30.59 12.44
CA THR A 185 58.50 29.36 12.96
C THR A 185 58.79 29.28 14.46
N GLU A 186 57.94 29.94 15.24
CA GLU A 186 57.77 29.64 16.65
C GLU A 186 56.81 28.46 16.76
N TYR A 187 57.34 27.33 17.23
CA TYR A 187 56.54 26.19 17.64
C TYR A 187 55.67 26.62 18.83
N GLN A 188 54.48 27.10 18.51
CA GLN A 188 53.46 27.37 19.51
C GLN A 188 52.90 26.01 19.95
N ASN A 189 53.36 25.53 21.11
CA ASN A 189 52.68 24.49 21.86
C ASN A 189 51.25 24.98 22.11
N VAL A 190 50.31 24.50 21.30
CA VAL A 190 48.88 24.67 21.55
C VAL A 190 48.59 23.89 22.83
N PRO A 191 48.15 24.55 23.91
CA PRO A 191 47.68 23.86 25.09
C PRO A 191 46.60 22.87 24.66
N LEU A 192 46.64 21.68 25.23
CA LEU A 192 45.60 20.68 25.16
C LEU A 192 44.32 21.31 25.75
N GLU A 193 43.60 22.07 24.95
CA GLU A 193 42.30 22.62 25.29
C GLU A 193 41.31 21.47 25.11
N ASP A 194 40.65 21.11 26.22
CA ASP A 194 39.65 20.07 26.34
C ASP A 194 38.73 20.05 25.11
N SER A 195 39.07 19.14 24.20
CA SER A 195 38.30 18.84 23.00
C SER A 195 37.19 17.88 23.39
N ASP A 196 36.32 18.32 24.30
CA ASP A 196 35.01 17.72 24.60
C ASP A 196 33.95 18.12 23.53
N LEU A 197 34.40 18.64 22.39
CA LEU A 197 33.57 18.94 21.23
C LEU A 197 33.49 17.75 20.27
N GLU A 198 32.37 17.05 20.39
CA GLU A 198 31.69 16.30 19.33
C GLU A 198 32.46 15.14 18.67
N LEU A 199 32.92 14.20 19.49
CA LEU A 199 33.09 12.82 19.04
C LEU A 199 31.74 12.07 18.90
N GLU A 200 30.69 12.74 18.42
CA GLU A 200 29.41 12.16 17.97
C GLU A 200 29.49 11.67 16.50
N ARG A 201 30.70 11.38 15.97
CA ARG A 201 30.89 11.09 14.54
C ARG A 201 31.12 9.63 14.16
N GLY A 202 31.08 8.69 15.09
CA GLY A 202 31.54 7.32 14.82
C GLY A 202 30.61 6.17 15.20
N HIS A 203 29.55 6.41 15.97
CA HIS A 203 28.77 5.32 16.57
C HIS A 203 27.28 5.45 16.25
N GLY A 204 26.82 4.69 15.25
CA GLY A 204 25.38 4.55 15.02
C GLY A 204 24.96 3.85 13.73
N TYR A 205 25.85 3.66 12.74
CA TYR A 205 25.53 2.96 11.50
C TYR A 205 25.49 1.43 11.61
N LEU A 206 25.58 0.88 12.83
CA LEU A 206 25.49 -0.57 13.07
C LEU A 206 24.07 -1.14 12.93
N SER A 207 23.06 -0.31 12.66
CA SER A 207 21.77 -0.83 12.21
C SER A 207 21.66 -0.76 10.69
N GLY A 208 22.31 -1.71 10.01
CA GLY A 208 22.15 -2.00 8.58
C GLY A 208 20.74 -2.47 8.18
N MET A 209 19.68 -1.95 8.82
CA MET A 209 18.31 -2.17 8.40
C MET A 209 18.11 -1.51 7.04
N ARG A 210 17.94 -2.33 6.02
CA ARG A 210 17.70 -1.91 4.65
C ARG A 210 16.44 -1.04 4.61
N ASP A 211 16.62 0.22 4.22
CA ASP A 211 15.52 1.17 4.01
C ASP A 211 14.81 0.82 2.69
N PHE A 212 13.58 0.31 2.78
CA PHE A 212 12.71 0.06 1.64
C PHE A 212 11.61 1.11 1.61
N PRO A 213 11.57 1.99 0.61
CA PRO A 213 10.78 3.22 0.69
C PRO A 213 9.27 3.01 0.74
N TRP A 214 8.75 1.90 0.22
CA TRP A 214 7.31 1.57 0.27
C TRP A 214 6.93 0.55 1.35
N TRP A 215 7.89 -0.02 2.07
CA TRP A 215 7.63 -1.18 2.92
C TRP A 215 6.71 -0.88 4.10
N SER A 216 6.87 0.27 4.75
CA SER A 216 6.01 0.66 5.87
C SER A 216 4.57 0.86 5.41
N ALA A 217 4.36 1.63 4.33
CA ALA A 217 3.05 1.89 3.76
C ALA A 217 2.37 0.60 3.32
N PHE A 218 3.11 -0.30 2.64
CA PHE A 218 2.63 -1.61 2.26
C PHE A 218 2.20 -2.44 3.48
N MET A 219 3.04 -2.59 4.50
CA MET A 219 2.72 -3.42 5.66
C MET A 219 1.52 -2.89 6.44
N THR A 220 1.43 -1.58 6.63
CA THR A 220 0.28 -0.94 7.27
C THR A 220 -1.00 -1.17 6.47
N GLN A 221 -0.99 -0.96 5.16
CA GLN A 221 -2.15 -1.22 4.30
C GLN A 221 -2.51 -2.72 4.24
N PHE A 222 -1.51 -3.60 4.19
CA PHE A 222 -1.72 -5.05 4.18
C PHE A 222 -2.44 -5.55 5.43
N ILE A 223 -1.99 -5.11 6.62
CA ILE A 223 -2.66 -5.45 7.88
C ILE A 223 -4.07 -4.84 7.93
N ALA A 224 -4.23 -3.60 7.47
CA ALA A 224 -5.55 -2.98 7.43
C ALA A 224 -6.53 -3.75 6.54
N GLU A 225 -6.09 -4.14 5.36
CA GLU A 225 -6.88 -4.94 4.43
C GLU A 225 -7.16 -6.34 4.97
N PHE A 226 -6.22 -6.98 5.69
CA PHE A 226 -6.48 -8.22 6.41
C PHE A 226 -7.68 -8.08 7.37
N ILE A 227 -7.74 -7.02 8.17
CA ILE A 227 -8.87 -6.76 9.08
C ILE A 227 -10.18 -6.49 8.31
N LEU A 228 -10.11 -5.69 7.25
CA LEU A 228 -11.28 -5.35 6.43
C LEU A 228 -11.84 -6.57 5.68
N GLN A 229 -10.98 -7.52 5.30
CA GLN A 229 -11.40 -8.79 4.71
C GLN A 229 -12.10 -9.69 5.72
N ILE A 230 -11.68 -9.71 7.00
CA ILE A 230 -12.42 -10.40 8.07
C ILE A 230 -13.85 -9.83 8.19
N ILE A 231 -13.99 -8.51 8.17
CA ILE A 231 -15.32 -7.85 8.20
C ILE A 231 -16.12 -8.22 6.94
N THR A 232 -15.48 -8.28 5.77
CA THR A 232 -16.12 -8.64 4.50
C THR A 232 -16.65 -10.07 4.49
N LEU A 233 -15.98 -11.02 5.19
CA LEU A 233 -16.45 -12.40 5.31
C LEU A 233 -17.86 -12.48 5.89
N TYR A 234 -18.27 -11.56 6.76
CA TYR A 234 -19.64 -11.53 7.28
C TYR A 234 -20.69 -11.33 6.17
N ILE A 235 -20.47 -10.35 5.28
CA ILE A 235 -21.40 -10.05 4.18
C ILE A 235 -21.43 -11.18 3.14
N MET A 236 -20.25 -11.70 2.77
CA MET A 236 -20.13 -12.82 1.84
C MET A 236 -20.73 -14.10 2.43
N GLY A 237 -20.49 -14.35 3.72
CA GLY A 237 -21.04 -15.46 4.50
C GLY A 237 -22.56 -15.44 4.53
N ARG A 238 -23.16 -14.30 4.87
CA ARG A 238 -24.61 -14.12 4.86
C ARG A 238 -25.21 -14.35 3.47
N THR A 239 -24.56 -13.84 2.42
CA THR A 239 -24.99 -14.04 1.03
C THR A 239 -24.93 -15.51 0.62
N ALA A 240 -23.83 -16.18 0.93
CA ALA A 240 -23.68 -17.59 0.59
C ALA A 240 -24.64 -18.47 1.40
N HIS A 241 -24.84 -18.17 2.67
CA HIS A 241 -25.80 -18.89 3.51
C HIS A 241 -27.22 -18.80 2.95
N PHE A 242 -27.67 -17.60 2.57
CA PHE A 242 -28.96 -17.39 1.93
C PHE A 242 -29.11 -18.24 0.65
N ALA A 243 -28.12 -18.19 -0.24
CA ALA A 243 -28.13 -18.97 -1.47
C ALA A 243 -28.17 -20.49 -1.21
N THR A 244 -27.44 -20.96 -0.19
CA THR A 244 -27.47 -22.37 0.24
C THR A 244 -28.83 -22.80 0.74
N GLN A 245 -29.48 -21.99 1.59
CA GLN A 245 -30.83 -22.29 2.11
C GLN A 245 -31.88 -22.39 0.99
N LYS A 246 -31.73 -21.61 -0.08
CA LYS A 246 -32.61 -21.66 -1.26
C LYS A 246 -32.21 -22.72 -2.29
N GLY A 247 -31.11 -23.45 -2.06
CA GLY A 247 -30.60 -24.46 -2.99
C GLY A 247 -29.98 -23.89 -4.27
N TYR A 248 -29.63 -22.60 -4.28
CA TYR A 248 -29.10 -21.90 -5.46
C TYR A 248 -27.68 -22.28 -5.86
N TYR A 249 -27.01 -23.19 -5.14
CA TYR A 249 -25.73 -23.79 -5.55
C TYR A 249 -25.87 -25.20 -6.15
N LYS A 250 -27.06 -25.80 -6.10
CA LYS A 250 -27.27 -27.17 -6.60
C LYS A 250 -27.58 -27.13 -8.10
N ILE A 251 -26.54 -27.25 -8.93
CA ILE A 251 -26.63 -27.14 -10.41
C ILE A 251 -27.62 -28.15 -11.03
N TYR A 252 -27.82 -29.29 -10.39
CA TYR A 252 -28.76 -30.33 -10.83
C TYR A 252 -30.23 -30.01 -10.52
N VAL A 253 -30.51 -29.00 -9.68
CA VAL A 253 -31.88 -28.64 -9.29
C VAL A 253 -32.41 -27.54 -10.22
N LYS A 254 -33.69 -27.65 -10.63
CA LYS A 254 -34.36 -26.65 -11.48
C LYS A 254 -34.25 -25.22 -10.93
N SER A 255 -34.24 -25.05 -9.60
CA SER A 255 -34.11 -23.75 -8.93
C SER A 255 -32.84 -22.98 -9.33
N TYR A 256 -31.73 -23.67 -9.59
CA TYR A 256 -30.47 -23.05 -10.06
C TYR A 256 -30.62 -22.39 -11.43
N TRP A 257 -31.41 -23.00 -12.31
CA TRP A 257 -31.60 -22.52 -13.69
C TRP A 257 -32.70 -21.47 -13.80
N THR A 258 -33.60 -21.39 -12.80
CA THR A 258 -34.66 -20.38 -12.75
C THR A 258 -34.18 -19.02 -12.21
N ILE A 259 -33.05 -18.96 -11.51
CA ILE A 259 -32.56 -17.69 -10.97
C ILE A 259 -31.89 -16.84 -12.06
N PRO A 260 -32.06 -15.50 -12.00
CA PRO A 260 -31.48 -14.61 -13.01
C PRO A 260 -29.94 -14.67 -12.98
N VAL A 261 -29.31 -14.51 -14.15
CA VAL A 261 -27.83 -14.57 -14.31
C VAL A 261 -27.10 -13.65 -13.31
N PRO A 262 -27.52 -12.38 -13.07
CA PRO A 262 -26.90 -11.53 -12.06
C PRO A 262 -26.91 -12.12 -10.63
N ALA A 263 -27.98 -12.80 -10.23
CA ALA A 263 -28.04 -13.47 -8.93
C ALA A 263 -27.03 -14.61 -8.83
N ARG A 264 -26.89 -15.41 -9.90
CA ARG A 264 -25.83 -16.44 -9.97
C ARG A 264 -24.45 -15.84 -9.82
N MET A 265 -24.15 -14.73 -10.52
CA MET A 265 -22.88 -14.03 -10.37
C MET A 265 -22.65 -13.56 -8.93
N MET A 266 -23.66 -12.95 -8.29
CA MET A 266 -23.56 -12.49 -6.90
C MET A 266 -23.24 -13.64 -5.93
N TYR A 267 -24.00 -14.75 -6.01
CA TYR A 267 -23.80 -15.91 -5.14
C TYR A 267 -22.47 -16.62 -5.42
N SER A 268 -22.13 -16.85 -6.69
CA SER A 268 -20.84 -17.46 -7.06
C SER A 268 -19.66 -16.60 -6.62
N GLY A 269 -19.75 -15.27 -6.75
CA GLY A 269 -18.74 -14.34 -6.24
C GLY A 269 -18.57 -14.43 -4.72
N ALA A 270 -19.69 -14.48 -3.98
CA ALA A 270 -19.66 -14.65 -2.53
C ALA A 270 -19.04 -15.98 -2.09
N LEU A 271 -19.45 -17.10 -2.69
CA LEU A 271 -18.89 -18.42 -2.38
C LEU A 271 -17.40 -18.51 -2.73
N TYR A 272 -17.03 -18.03 -3.92
CA TYR A 272 -15.63 -17.99 -4.34
C TYR A 272 -14.78 -17.13 -3.40
N TYR A 273 -15.29 -15.97 -2.99
CA TYR A 273 -14.63 -15.11 -2.00
C TYR A 273 -14.48 -15.83 -0.66
N LEU A 274 -15.48 -16.58 -0.17
CA LEU A 274 -15.35 -17.30 1.10
C LEU A 274 -14.23 -18.35 1.05
N VAL A 275 -14.12 -19.11 -0.05
CA VAL A 275 -13.09 -20.14 -0.20
C VAL A 275 -11.70 -19.50 -0.35
N ALA A 276 -11.54 -18.62 -1.34
CA ALA A 276 -10.25 -17.97 -1.60
C ALA A 276 -9.83 -17.03 -0.47
N GLY A 277 -10.79 -16.29 0.09
CA GLY A 277 -10.59 -15.34 1.18
C GLY A 277 -10.23 -16.00 2.50
N SER A 278 -10.85 -17.11 2.85
CA SER A 278 -10.46 -17.84 4.06
C SER A 278 -9.04 -18.37 3.95
N LEU A 279 -8.66 -18.93 2.78
CA LEU A 279 -7.29 -19.38 2.54
C LEU A 279 -6.28 -18.22 2.57
N PHE A 280 -6.62 -17.09 1.94
CA PHE A 280 -5.82 -15.87 2.00
C PHE A 280 -5.62 -15.41 3.45
N LEU A 281 -6.68 -15.33 4.26
CA LEU A 281 -6.60 -14.86 5.64
C LEU A 281 -5.70 -15.76 6.49
N ILE A 282 -5.78 -17.08 6.35
CA ILE A 282 -4.90 -18.01 7.05
C ILE A 282 -3.44 -17.72 6.70
N LEU A 283 -3.11 -17.64 5.41
CA LEU A 283 -1.74 -17.39 4.96
C LEU A 283 -1.25 -15.98 5.30
N ALA A 284 -2.11 -14.97 5.21
CA ALA A 284 -1.81 -13.60 5.59
C ALA A 284 -1.54 -13.50 7.10
N PHE A 285 -2.33 -14.19 7.92
CA PHE A 285 -2.10 -14.28 9.36
C PHE A 285 -0.74 -14.92 9.67
N LEU A 286 -0.43 -16.07 9.07
CA LEU A 286 0.88 -16.72 9.23
C LEU A 286 2.03 -15.81 8.77
N PHE A 287 1.85 -15.06 7.67
CA PHE A 287 2.83 -14.09 7.18
C PHE A 287 3.02 -12.90 8.11
N ILE A 288 1.95 -12.39 8.72
CA ILE A 288 2.01 -11.31 9.71
C ILE A 288 2.75 -11.80 10.96
N LEU A 289 2.37 -12.97 11.50
CA LEU A 289 3.07 -13.57 12.64
C LEU A 289 4.55 -13.79 12.32
N TYR A 290 4.86 -14.36 11.16
CA TYR A 290 6.22 -14.53 10.69
C TYR A 290 6.96 -13.18 10.66
N THR A 291 6.38 -12.13 10.08
CA THR A 291 7.02 -10.81 10.01
C THR A 291 7.23 -10.19 11.39
N LEU A 292 6.31 -10.40 12.34
CA LEU A 292 6.41 -9.89 13.70
C LEU A 292 7.48 -10.64 14.53
N PHE A 293 7.56 -11.96 14.40
CA PHE A 293 8.48 -12.82 15.17
C PHE A 293 9.85 -13.03 14.50
N SER A 294 9.96 -12.90 13.17
CA SER A 294 11.19 -13.20 12.40
C SER A 294 12.39 -12.36 12.82
N SER A 295 12.19 -11.21 13.48
CA SER A 295 13.28 -10.48 14.15
C SER A 295 14.11 -11.33 15.12
N ARG A 296 13.57 -12.46 15.60
CA ARG A 296 14.27 -13.41 16.49
C ARG A 296 14.75 -14.69 15.82
N ILE A 297 14.25 -15.05 14.64
CA ILE A 297 14.48 -16.36 14.04
C ILE A 297 15.17 -16.18 12.68
N LYS A 298 16.51 -16.23 12.68
CA LYS A 298 17.36 -16.18 11.46
C LYS A 298 17.30 -17.45 10.60
N ALA A 299 16.48 -18.45 10.97
CA ALA A 299 16.59 -19.81 10.46
C ALA A 299 15.84 -20.10 9.14
N PHE A 300 15.01 -19.19 8.61
CA PHE A 300 14.26 -19.46 7.39
C PHE A 300 15.00 -19.03 6.12
N GLY A 301 15.27 -20.00 5.24
CA GLY A 301 15.93 -19.80 3.96
C GLY A 301 15.16 -18.89 3.00
N LYS A 302 15.91 -18.18 2.14
CA LYS A 302 15.40 -17.15 1.21
C LYS A 302 14.38 -17.67 0.19
N ALA A 303 14.46 -18.94 -0.23
CA ALA A 303 13.56 -19.53 -1.21
C ALA A 303 12.10 -19.58 -0.72
N ASN A 304 11.89 -19.84 0.57
CA ASN A 304 10.56 -19.96 1.16
C ASN A 304 9.81 -18.62 1.15
N SER A 305 10.51 -17.49 1.29
CA SER A 305 9.87 -16.17 1.30
C SER A 305 9.28 -15.76 -0.06
N VAL A 306 9.93 -16.13 -1.16
CA VAL A 306 9.42 -15.81 -2.52
C VAL A 306 8.16 -16.61 -2.82
N ILE A 307 8.14 -17.90 -2.48
CA ILE A 307 6.97 -18.77 -2.66
C ILE A 307 5.79 -18.25 -1.85
N ILE A 308 5.99 -17.97 -0.56
CA ILE A 308 4.94 -17.41 0.31
C ILE A 308 4.37 -16.13 -0.30
N PHE A 309 5.22 -15.23 -0.79
CA PHE A 309 4.77 -14.00 -1.41
C PHE A 309 3.96 -14.25 -2.69
N MET A 310 4.42 -15.10 -3.60
CA MET A 310 3.69 -15.41 -4.84
C MET A 310 2.34 -16.06 -4.54
N THR A 311 2.29 -16.96 -3.55
CA THR A 311 1.04 -17.57 -3.09
C THR A 311 0.08 -16.52 -2.51
N LEU A 312 0.58 -15.61 -1.65
CA LEU A 312 -0.22 -14.51 -1.12
C LEU A 312 -0.75 -13.61 -2.23
N LEU A 313 0.08 -13.27 -3.21
CA LEU A 313 -0.30 -12.43 -4.36
C LEU A 313 -1.37 -13.12 -5.22
N PHE A 314 -1.24 -14.41 -5.49
CA PHE A 314 -2.23 -15.16 -6.25
C PHE A 314 -3.59 -15.20 -5.53
N LEU A 315 -3.60 -15.55 -4.24
CA LEU A 315 -4.81 -15.61 -3.43
C LEU A 315 -5.47 -14.25 -3.29
N LEU A 316 -4.66 -13.20 -3.22
CA LEU A 316 -5.11 -11.82 -3.21
C LEU A 316 -5.79 -11.42 -4.53
N ILE A 317 -5.22 -11.79 -5.68
CA ILE A 317 -5.87 -11.49 -6.98
C ILE A 317 -7.18 -12.26 -7.06
N SER A 318 -7.19 -13.49 -6.56
CA SER A 318 -8.38 -14.33 -6.45
C SER A 318 -9.46 -13.68 -5.56
N THR A 319 -9.15 -13.20 -4.35
CA THR A 319 -10.14 -12.51 -3.51
C THR A 319 -10.64 -11.22 -4.14
N TRP A 320 -9.76 -10.44 -4.77
CA TRP A 320 -10.13 -9.25 -5.53
C TRP A 320 -11.11 -9.55 -6.66
N MET A 321 -10.88 -10.63 -7.43
CA MET A 321 -11.79 -11.11 -8.47
C MET A 321 -13.14 -11.54 -7.88
N GLY A 322 -13.15 -12.25 -6.74
CA GLY A 322 -14.37 -12.63 -6.05
C GLY A 322 -15.24 -11.45 -5.66
N SER A 323 -14.63 -10.40 -5.09
CA SER A 323 -15.32 -9.14 -4.78
C SER A 323 -15.92 -8.47 -6.02
N TRP A 324 -15.21 -8.46 -7.16
CA TRP A 324 -15.74 -7.92 -8.41
C TRP A 324 -16.91 -8.73 -8.95
N ILE A 325 -16.80 -10.06 -9.00
CA ILE A 325 -17.88 -10.94 -9.47
C ILE A 325 -19.14 -10.73 -8.61
N PHE A 326 -18.96 -10.66 -7.29
CA PHE A 326 -20.03 -10.34 -6.34
C PHE A 326 -20.69 -9.00 -6.65
N TRP A 327 -19.91 -7.92 -6.75
CA TRP A 327 -20.43 -6.57 -6.98
C TRP A 327 -21.10 -6.39 -8.35
N VAL A 328 -20.54 -6.99 -9.41
CA VAL A 328 -21.16 -6.99 -10.74
C VAL A 328 -22.50 -7.70 -10.71
N GLY A 329 -22.57 -8.85 -10.04
CA GLY A 329 -23.82 -9.58 -9.84
C GLY A 329 -24.84 -8.76 -9.06
N PHE A 330 -24.43 -8.17 -7.94
CA PHE A 330 -25.28 -7.33 -7.10
C PHE A 330 -25.85 -6.13 -7.87
N VAL A 331 -25.01 -5.30 -8.51
CA VAL A 331 -25.45 -4.07 -9.19
C VAL A 331 -26.38 -4.40 -10.37
N LYS A 332 -26.07 -5.46 -11.14
CA LYS A 332 -26.95 -5.91 -12.23
C LYS A 332 -28.28 -6.46 -11.72
N LEU A 333 -28.26 -7.18 -10.60
CA LEU A 333 -29.47 -7.76 -10.01
C LEU A 333 -30.36 -6.68 -9.42
N ALA A 334 -29.78 -5.69 -8.75
CA ALA A 334 -30.51 -4.63 -8.08
C ALA A 334 -31.15 -3.65 -9.06
N GLY A 335 -30.49 -3.38 -10.19
CA GLY A 335 -31.02 -2.45 -11.20
C GLY A 335 -31.38 -1.11 -10.57
N ASN A 336 -32.65 -0.72 -10.69
CA ASN A 336 -33.15 0.55 -10.15
C ASN A 336 -33.36 0.54 -8.62
N SER A 337 -33.40 -0.62 -7.97
CA SER A 337 -33.49 -0.72 -6.51
C SER A 337 -32.17 -0.40 -5.79
N TYR A 338 -31.09 -0.19 -6.55
CA TYR A 338 -29.82 0.36 -6.05
C TYR A 338 -29.41 1.59 -6.87
N CYS A 339 -29.90 2.74 -6.43
CA CYS A 339 -29.77 4.03 -7.08
C CYS A 339 -28.95 4.99 -6.20
N PRO A 340 -27.62 4.81 -6.08
CA PRO A 340 -26.82 5.61 -5.16
C PRO A 340 -26.72 7.07 -5.64
N PRO A 341 -27.12 8.06 -4.81
CA PRO A 341 -27.00 9.47 -5.14
C PRO A 341 -25.54 9.92 -5.15
N LYS A 342 -25.26 10.98 -5.95
CA LYS A 342 -23.98 11.71 -5.92
C LYS A 342 -22.75 10.79 -6.03
N LEU A 343 -22.78 9.85 -6.97
CA LEU A 343 -21.74 8.81 -7.14
C LEU A 343 -20.30 9.38 -7.16
N ILE A 344 -20.08 10.52 -7.81
CA ILE A 344 -18.78 11.20 -7.86
C ILE A 344 -18.30 11.62 -6.46
N HIS A 345 -19.20 12.15 -5.61
CA HIS A 345 -18.85 12.56 -4.25
C HIS A 345 -18.43 11.35 -3.41
N GLN A 346 -19.08 10.19 -3.60
CA GLN A 346 -18.69 8.96 -2.93
C GLN A 346 -17.27 8.52 -3.33
N GLY A 347 -16.94 8.64 -4.62
CA GLY A 347 -15.59 8.38 -5.12
C GLY A 347 -14.53 9.32 -4.53
N ILE A 348 -14.86 10.61 -4.39
CA ILE A 348 -13.99 11.61 -3.75
C ILE A 348 -13.76 11.27 -2.28
N ILE A 349 -14.81 10.98 -1.51
CA ILE A 349 -14.71 10.59 -0.10
C ILE A 349 -13.79 9.38 0.04
N TRP A 350 -14.03 8.34 -0.76
CA TRP A 350 -13.19 7.13 -0.73
C TRP A 350 -11.72 7.45 -1.04
N THR A 351 -11.48 8.24 -2.10
CA THR A 351 -10.12 8.58 -2.55
C THR A 351 -9.38 9.38 -1.48
N PHE A 352 -10.05 10.36 -0.88
CA PHE A 352 -9.48 11.22 0.16
C PHE A 352 -9.07 10.40 1.40
N PHE A 353 -10.00 9.62 1.98
CA PHE A 353 -9.73 8.82 3.17
C PHE A 353 -8.67 7.74 2.92
N SER A 354 -8.71 7.09 1.74
CA SER A 354 -7.68 6.11 1.36
C SER A 354 -6.30 6.75 1.27
N THR A 355 -6.20 7.93 0.64
CA THR A 355 -4.93 8.65 0.48
C THR A 355 -4.34 9.09 1.81
N ILE A 356 -5.17 9.64 2.70
CA ILE A 356 -4.74 10.00 4.07
C ILE A 356 -4.26 8.75 4.82
N GLY A 357 -4.99 7.63 4.72
CA GLY A 357 -4.59 6.37 5.33
C GLY A 357 -3.22 5.88 4.83
N ILE A 358 -2.92 6.04 3.55
CA ILE A 358 -1.60 5.68 2.98
C ILE A 358 -0.49 6.59 3.52
N ILE A 359 -0.73 7.90 3.54
CA ILE A 359 0.24 8.89 4.06
C ILE A 359 0.56 8.57 5.53
N LEU A 360 -0.47 8.42 6.37
CA LEU A 360 -0.31 8.09 7.79
C LEU A 360 0.32 6.71 7.99
N GLY A 361 0.00 5.74 7.12
CA GLY A 361 0.56 4.39 7.15
C GLY A 361 2.06 4.30 6.84
N THR A 362 2.64 5.35 6.26
CA THR A 362 4.08 5.36 5.92
C THR A 362 4.98 5.46 7.17
N GLY A 363 4.41 5.75 8.34
CA GLY A 363 5.13 5.79 9.61
C GLY A 363 5.41 7.21 10.09
N VAL A 364 5.40 7.42 11.41
CA VAL A 364 6.01 8.59 12.08
C VAL A 364 7.50 8.35 12.25
#